data_AF-A0A7X9KIN3-F1
#
_entry.id   AF-A0A7X9KIN3-F1
#
_cell.length_a   1.000
_cell.length_b   1.000
_cell.length_c   1.000
_cell.angle_alpha   90.00
_cell.angle_beta   90.00
_cell.angle_gamma   90.00
#
_symmetry.space_group_name_H-M   'P 1'
#
loop_
_entity.id
_entity.type
_entity.pdbx_description
1 polymer ?
#
loop_
_entity_poly.entity_id
_entity_poly.type
_entity_poly.pdbx_seq_one_letter_code
_entity_poly.pdbx_strand_id
1 'polypeptide(L)'
;MAHARRYRWLVIALVLLAGAAALRKRRAGQAAVAVPAASWPPLVDTAAQPTPAAVPEQQAAARWVQPVDGACPEGYPVKANDNSGIYHLPGGRFYARTVPERCYAAAADAEADGYRRAKA
;
A
#
# COMPACT_ATOMS: atom_id res chain seq x y z
N MET A 1 64.68 9.89 -1.57
CA MET A 1 63.32 10.06 -2.18
C MET A 1 62.86 8.88 -3.06
N ALA A 2 63.73 8.02 -3.63
CA ALA A 2 63.31 6.90 -4.49
C ALA A 2 62.87 5.62 -3.74
N HIS A 3 63.39 5.39 -2.52
CA HIS A 3 63.06 4.19 -1.72
C HIS A 3 61.63 4.23 -1.14
N ALA A 4 61.09 5.42 -0.83
CA ALA A 4 59.74 5.57 -0.27
C ALA A 4 58.63 5.27 -1.30
N ARG A 5 58.86 5.54 -2.58
CA ARG A 5 57.91 5.19 -3.66
C ARG A 5 57.91 3.70 -3.96
N ARG A 6 59.07 3.04 -3.93
CA ARG A 6 59.19 1.58 -4.09
C ARG A 6 58.55 0.83 -2.91
N TYR A 7 58.73 1.34 -1.69
CA TYR A 7 58.10 0.79 -0.49
C TYR A 7 56.57 0.93 -0.51
N ARG A 8 56.03 2.07 -0.96
CA ARG A 8 54.58 2.28 -1.11
C ARG A 8 53.93 1.36 -2.15
N TRP A 9 54.60 1.08 -3.26
CA TRP A 9 54.12 0.12 -4.26
C TRP A 9 54.15 -1.33 -3.76
N LEU A 10 55.17 -1.71 -2.99
CA LEU A 10 55.26 -3.03 -2.37
C LEU A 10 54.17 -3.26 -1.31
N VAL A 11 53.84 -2.24 -0.50
CA VAL A 11 52.74 -2.32 0.49
C VAL A 11 51.37 -2.45 -0.19
N ILE A 12 51.11 -1.70 -1.27
CA ILE A 12 49.86 -1.80 -2.04
C ILE A 12 49.73 -3.19 -2.69
N ALA A 13 50.80 -3.73 -3.28
CA ALA A 13 50.80 -5.07 -3.85
C ALA A 13 50.54 -6.17 -2.81
N LEU A 14 51.10 -6.03 -1.59
CA LEU A 14 50.84 -6.95 -0.47
C LEU A 14 49.38 -6.89 0.01
N VAL A 15 48.78 -5.70 0.10
CA VAL A 15 47.37 -5.53 0.49
C VAL A 15 46.43 -6.11 -0.56
N LEU A 16 46.73 -5.94 -1.86
CA LEU A 16 45.94 -6.54 -2.94
C LEU A 16 46.07 -8.07 -2.98
N LEU A 17 47.26 -8.64 -2.74
CA LEU A 17 47.46 -10.09 -2.64
C LEU A 17 46.76 -10.69 -1.40
N ALA A 18 46.80 -10.02 -0.25
CA ALA A 18 46.07 -10.44 0.96
C ALA A 18 44.54 -10.35 0.79
N GLY A 19 44.05 -9.31 0.10
CA GLY A 19 42.63 -9.14 -0.23
C GLY A 19 42.08 -10.23 -1.16
N ALA A 20 42.86 -10.68 -2.14
CA ALA A 20 42.48 -11.76 -3.07
C ALA A 20 42.39 -13.14 -2.40
N ALA A 21 43.19 -13.41 -1.37
CA ALA A 21 43.16 -14.67 -0.60
C ALA A 21 41.94 -14.74 0.35
N ALA A 22 41.52 -13.61 0.91
CA ALA A 22 40.33 -13.54 1.79
C ALA A 22 39.01 -13.74 1.02
N LEU A 23 38.96 -13.38 -0.26
CA LEU A 23 37.74 -13.50 -1.08
C LEU A 23 37.48 -14.95 -1.54
N ARG A 24 38.52 -15.77 -1.78
CA ARG A 24 38.36 -17.19 -2.15
C ARG A 24 37.83 -18.06 -1.00
N LYS A 25 38.26 -17.80 0.24
CA LYS A 25 37.80 -18.56 1.42
C LYS A 25 36.31 -18.42 1.71
N ARG A 26 35.67 -17.32 1.28
CA ARG A 26 34.24 -17.08 1.52
C ARG A 26 33.29 -17.84 0.57
N ARG A 27 33.75 -18.28 -0.61
CA ARG A 27 32.91 -19.04 -1.56
C ARG A 27 32.83 -20.53 -1.26
N ALA A 28 33.80 -21.11 -0.56
CA ALA A 28 33.82 -22.55 -0.23
C ALA A 28 32.93 -22.93 0.97
N GLY A 29 32.41 -21.95 1.71
CA GLY A 29 31.62 -22.17 2.94
C GLY A 29 30.11 -22.08 2.76
N GLN A 30 29.59 -21.71 1.58
CA GLN A 30 28.16 -21.76 1.28
C GLN A 30 27.84 -23.10 0.64
N ALA A 31 27.97 -24.17 1.43
CA ALA A 31 27.21 -25.38 1.16
C ALA A 31 25.74 -25.00 1.29
N ALA A 32 24.99 -25.19 0.20
CA ALA A 32 23.55 -24.98 0.18
C ALA A 32 22.92 -25.77 1.33
N VAL A 33 22.36 -25.05 2.30
CA VAL A 33 21.40 -25.65 3.23
C VAL A 33 20.24 -26.10 2.33
N ALA A 34 20.15 -27.40 2.09
CA ALA A 34 18.99 -27.99 1.47
C ALA A 34 17.80 -27.68 2.38
N VAL A 35 16.98 -26.72 1.95
CA VAL A 35 15.66 -26.50 2.55
C VAL A 35 14.90 -27.81 2.43
N PRO A 36 14.40 -28.43 3.52
CA PRO A 36 13.50 -29.56 3.39
C PRO A 36 12.28 -29.07 2.61
N ALA A 37 11.91 -29.80 1.56
CA ALA A 37 10.70 -29.52 0.81
C ALA A 37 9.53 -29.50 1.80
N ALA A 38 8.91 -28.33 1.97
CA ALA A 38 7.68 -28.22 2.74
C ALA A 38 6.62 -29.10 2.06
N SER A 39 6.30 -30.24 2.66
CA SER A 39 5.19 -31.08 2.26
C SER A 39 3.90 -30.43 2.75
N TRP A 40 3.25 -29.68 1.88
CA TRP A 40 1.94 -29.09 2.16
C TRP A 40 0.92 -30.22 2.27
N PRO A 41 0.07 -30.24 3.31
CA PRO A 41 -1.03 -31.19 3.37
C PRO A 41 -1.99 -30.92 2.20
N PRO A 42 -2.67 -31.94 1.66
CA PRO A 42 -3.71 -31.71 0.67
C PRO A 42 -4.76 -30.77 1.28
N LEU A 43 -5.19 -29.77 0.51
CA LEU A 43 -6.32 -28.92 0.86
C LEU A 43 -7.52 -29.85 1.04
N VAL A 44 -7.89 -30.12 2.29
CA VAL A 44 -9.17 -30.74 2.58
C VAL A 44 -10.21 -29.71 2.15
N ASP A 45 -11.02 -30.05 1.15
CA ASP A 45 -12.26 -29.34 0.86
C ASP A 45 -13.21 -29.55 2.03
N THR A 46 -12.96 -28.81 3.11
CA THR A 46 -13.97 -28.58 4.14
C THR A 46 -14.97 -27.63 3.53
N ALA A 47 -15.97 -28.22 2.88
CA ALA A 47 -17.25 -27.61 2.69
C ALA A 47 -17.71 -26.97 4.02
N ALA A 48 -18.33 -25.79 3.90
CA ALA A 48 -18.91 -24.95 4.96
C ALA A 48 -18.04 -23.80 5.50
N GLN A 49 -17.56 -22.92 4.61
CA GLN A 49 -17.77 -21.51 4.90
C GLN A 49 -19.25 -21.20 4.66
N PRO A 50 -19.97 -20.52 5.57
CA PRO A 50 -21.23 -19.92 5.20
C PRO A 50 -20.88 -18.89 4.13
N THR A 51 -21.22 -19.20 2.88
CA THR A 51 -21.35 -18.20 1.83
C THR A 51 -22.20 -17.10 2.44
N PRO A 52 -21.69 -15.87 2.67
CA PRO A 52 -22.59 -14.75 2.87
C PRO A 52 -23.44 -14.77 1.62
N ALA A 53 -24.73 -15.06 1.80
CA ALA A 53 -25.70 -15.14 0.73
C ALA A 53 -25.38 -14.02 -0.25
N ALA A 54 -25.24 -14.39 -1.52
CA ALA A 54 -25.11 -13.44 -2.60
C ALA A 54 -26.17 -12.36 -2.36
N VAL A 55 -25.72 -11.20 -1.86
CA VAL A 55 -26.54 -10.00 -1.85
C VAL A 55 -26.86 -9.84 -3.32
N PRO A 56 -28.15 -9.79 -3.70
CA PRO A 56 -28.49 -9.76 -5.10
C PRO A 56 -27.70 -8.60 -5.69
N GLU A 57 -27.10 -8.84 -6.85
CA GLU A 57 -26.43 -7.83 -7.65
C GLU A 57 -27.53 -6.86 -8.13
N GLN A 58 -28.09 -6.10 -7.19
CA GLN A 58 -29.05 -5.03 -7.37
C GLN A 58 -28.28 -3.90 -8.02
N GLN A 59 -27.94 -4.10 -9.30
CA GLN A 59 -27.47 -3.09 -10.25
C GLN A 59 -26.69 -1.98 -9.56
N ALA A 60 -25.58 -2.33 -8.90
CA ALA A 60 -24.83 -1.52 -7.93
C ALA A 60 -25.30 -0.06 -7.95
N ALA A 61 -26.42 0.22 -7.26
CA ALA A 61 -27.07 1.51 -7.38
C ALA A 61 -25.99 2.56 -7.12
N ALA A 62 -25.88 3.56 -7.99
CA ALA A 62 -24.79 4.53 -7.89
C ALA A 62 -24.64 4.96 -6.43
N ARG A 63 -23.48 4.66 -5.83
CA ARG A 63 -23.25 4.83 -4.37
C ARG A 63 -23.36 6.28 -3.93
N TRP A 64 -23.36 7.17 -4.91
CA TRP A 64 -23.49 8.61 -4.79
C TRP A 64 -24.48 9.14 -5.83
N VAL A 65 -24.97 10.35 -5.56
CA VAL A 65 -25.81 11.14 -6.46
C VAL A 65 -25.15 12.47 -6.77
N GLN A 66 -25.49 13.05 -7.91
CA GLN A 66 -25.08 14.42 -8.21
C GLN A 66 -25.79 15.40 -7.28
N PRO A 67 -25.11 16.48 -6.88
CA PRO A 67 -25.75 17.58 -6.18
C PRO A 67 -26.80 18.26 -7.07
N VAL A 68 -27.87 18.72 -6.43
CA VAL A 68 -28.95 19.50 -7.05
C VAL A 68 -28.81 20.93 -6.53
N ASP A 69 -28.71 21.91 -7.42
CA ASP A 69 -28.52 23.33 -7.08
C ASP A 69 -27.33 23.61 -6.14
N GLY A 70 -26.25 22.83 -6.28
CA GLY A 70 -25.05 22.95 -5.44
C GLY A 70 -25.20 22.38 -4.03
N ALA A 71 -26.29 21.69 -3.74
CA ALA A 71 -26.54 21.01 -2.48
C ALA A 71 -26.76 19.50 -2.67
N CYS A 72 -26.53 18.73 -1.61
CA CYS A 72 -26.88 17.32 -1.65
C CYS A 72 -28.37 17.12 -1.37
N PRO A 73 -29.04 16.23 -2.11
CA PRO A 73 -30.45 15.91 -1.86
C PRO A 73 -30.62 15.18 -0.52
N GLU A 74 -31.87 15.08 -0.07
CA GLU A 74 -32.23 14.32 1.13
C GLU A 74 -31.81 12.85 0.99
N GLY A 75 -31.33 12.26 2.09
CA GLY A 75 -30.78 10.91 2.11
C GLY A 75 -29.30 10.81 1.73
N TYR A 76 -28.68 11.89 1.23
CA TYR A 76 -27.26 11.93 0.85
C TYR A 76 -26.47 13.03 1.58
N PRO A 77 -26.37 12.99 2.91
CA PRO A 77 -25.80 14.09 3.69
C PRO A 77 -24.30 14.28 3.53
N VAL A 78 -23.56 13.33 2.95
CA VAL A 78 -22.10 13.38 2.88
C VAL A 78 -21.65 14.12 1.62
N LYS A 79 -21.06 15.31 1.79
CA LYS A 79 -20.57 16.15 0.69
C LYS A 79 -19.14 15.77 0.34
N ALA A 80 -18.89 15.26 -0.85
CA ALA A 80 -17.54 15.00 -1.35
C ALA A 80 -17.16 16.01 -2.43
N ASN A 81 -15.89 16.42 -2.40
CA ASN A 81 -15.31 17.33 -3.38
C ASN A 81 -14.13 16.62 -4.07
N ASP A 82 -14.24 16.37 -5.37
CA ASP A 82 -13.28 15.59 -6.16
C ASP A 82 -11.97 16.37 -6.33
N ASN A 83 -12.04 17.70 -6.44
CA ASN A 83 -10.85 18.55 -6.52
C ASN A 83 -9.92 18.41 -5.29
N SER A 84 -10.48 18.25 -4.09
CA SER A 84 -9.68 18.07 -2.85
C SER A 84 -9.50 16.60 -2.44
N GLY A 85 -10.31 15.69 -2.96
CA GLY A 85 -10.39 14.30 -2.52
C GLY A 85 -10.83 14.17 -1.06
N ILE A 86 -11.67 15.09 -0.59
CA ILE A 86 -12.14 15.17 0.80
C ILE A 86 -13.66 15.08 0.85
N TYR A 87 -14.17 14.31 1.81
CA TYR A 87 -15.59 14.30 2.15
C TYR A 87 -15.86 15.01 3.48
N HIS A 88 -17.03 15.62 3.58
CA HIS A 88 -17.47 16.42 4.72
C HIS A 88 -18.79 15.86 5.27
N LEU A 89 -18.83 15.67 6.59
CA LEU A 89 -20.04 15.26 7.30
C LEU A 89 -20.81 16.46 7.85
N PRO A 90 -22.14 16.35 8.01
CA PRO A 90 -22.93 17.34 8.72
C PRO A 90 -22.32 17.67 10.09
N GLY A 91 -22.37 18.94 10.49
CA GLY A 91 -21.76 19.43 11.73
C GLY A 91 -20.25 19.67 11.67
N GLY A 92 -19.56 19.29 10.59
CA GLY A 92 -18.17 19.64 10.38
C GLY A 92 -17.98 21.13 10.10
N ARG A 93 -16.88 21.73 10.58
CA ARG A 93 -16.55 23.15 10.42
C ARG A 93 -16.66 23.68 8.97
N PHE A 94 -16.35 22.82 8.00
CA PHE A 94 -16.34 23.19 6.59
C PHE A 94 -17.56 22.73 5.80
N TYR A 95 -18.51 22.02 6.43
CA TYR A 95 -19.64 21.40 5.73
C TYR A 95 -20.52 22.40 4.98
N ALA A 96 -20.78 23.56 5.59
CA ALA A 96 -21.67 24.58 5.01
C ALA A 96 -21.06 25.26 3.76
N ARG A 97 -19.74 25.41 3.70
CA ARG A 97 -19.04 26.09 2.60
C ARG A 97 -18.54 25.15 1.50
N THR A 98 -18.53 23.85 1.75
CA THR A 98 -18.13 22.86 0.75
C THR A 98 -19.21 22.80 -0.33
N VAL A 99 -18.79 23.04 -1.58
CA VAL A 99 -19.56 22.73 -2.78
C VAL A 99 -19.30 21.24 -3.09
N PRO A 100 -20.31 20.37 -2.93
CA PRO A 100 -20.18 18.97 -3.28
C PRO A 100 -20.10 18.81 -4.81
N GLU A 101 -19.33 17.83 -5.25
CA GLU A 101 -19.31 17.31 -6.63
C GLU A 101 -19.96 15.91 -6.64
N ARG A 102 -19.91 15.19 -5.52
CA ARG A 102 -20.65 13.95 -5.25
C ARG A 102 -21.28 13.97 -3.88
N CYS A 103 -22.45 13.36 -3.76
CA CYS A 103 -23.21 13.27 -2.52
C CYS A 103 -23.43 11.80 -2.15
N TYR A 104 -22.99 11.39 -0.97
CA TYR A 104 -23.13 10.01 -0.48
C TYR A 104 -24.13 9.91 0.67
N ALA A 105 -24.78 8.75 0.77
CA ALA A 105 -25.64 8.42 1.90
C ALA A 105 -24.82 8.16 3.17
N ALA A 106 -23.72 7.42 3.03
CA ALA A 106 -22.82 7.09 4.13
C ALA A 106 -21.37 7.51 3.87
N ALA A 107 -20.63 7.74 4.96
CA ALA A 107 -19.20 8.06 4.90
C ALA A 107 -18.38 6.90 4.30
N ALA A 108 -18.78 5.67 4.58
CA ALA A 108 -18.11 4.47 4.10
C ALA A 108 -18.09 4.38 2.56
N ASP A 109 -19.14 4.87 1.90
CA ASP A 109 -19.21 4.89 0.43
C ASP A 109 -18.21 5.90 -0.15
N ALA A 110 -18.08 7.07 0.49
CA ALA A 110 -17.07 8.06 0.10
C ALA A 110 -15.65 7.53 0.34
N GLU A 111 -15.41 6.81 1.43
CA GLU A 111 -14.10 6.19 1.70
C GLU A 111 -13.78 5.08 0.71
N ALA A 112 -14.77 4.27 0.34
CA ALA A 112 -14.62 3.23 -0.68
C ALA A 112 -14.27 3.80 -2.05
N ASP A 113 -14.77 5.00 -2.37
CA ASP A 113 -14.43 5.74 -3.58
C ASP A 113 -13.12 6.56 -3.45
N GLY A 114 -12.40 6.43 -2.33
CA GLY A 114 -11.04 6.96 -2.13
C GLY A 114 -10.97 8.36 -1.50
N TYR A 115 -12.09 8.90 -1.02
CA TYR A 115 -12.12 10.20 -0.36
C TYR A 115 -11.65 10.09 1.09
N ARG A 116 -11.00 11.15 1.57
CA ARG A 116 -10.56 11.23 2.98
C ARG A 116 -11.50 12.12 3.78
N ARG A 117 -11.71 11.80 5.06
CA ARG A 117 -12.54 12.62 5.93
C ARG A 117 -11.93 14.00 6.15
N ALA A 118 -12.77 15.04 6.11
CA ALA A 118 -12.37 16.37 6.52
C ALA A 118 -11.90 16.38 7.99
N LYS A 119 -10.84 17.15 8.26
CA LYS A 119 -10.40 17.43 9.62
C LYS A 119 -11.45 18.27 10.35
N ALA A 120 -11.53 18.09 11.67
CA ALA A 120 -12.36 18.93 12.54
C ALA A 120 -12.02 20.43 12.40
#